data_AF-A0A5J4NL94-F1
#
_entry.id   AF-A0A5J4NL94-F1
#
_cell.length_a   1.000
_cell.length_b   1.000
_cell.length_c   1.000
_cell.angle_alpha   90.00
_cell.angle_beta   90.00
_cell.angle_gamma   90.00
#
_symmetry.space_group_name_H-M   'P 1'
#
loop_
_entity.id
_entity.type
_entity.pdbx_description
1 polymer ?
#
loop_
_entity_poly.entity_id
_entity_poly.type
_entity_poly.pdbx_seq_one_letter_code
_entity_poly.pdbx_strand_id
1 'polypeptide(L)'
;MQLIYYEPIPRKLFCEPEPRLHILGTHNRVCNSTSVEKDNCQYLCCGRGYLSHHYYTMESCHCRFIWCCRVECQQCLVLKKVETCI
;
A
#
# COMPACT_ATOMS: atom_id res chain seq x y z
N MET A 1 17.24 -24.63 2.72
CA MET A 1 15.93 -24.97 2.10
C MET A 1 15.64 -23.96 1.01
N GLN A 2 15.21 -24.40 -0.16
CA GLN A 2 14.95 -23.55 -1.32
C GLN A 2 13.53 -23.83 -1.83
N LEU A 3 12.82 -22.80 -2.26
CA LEU A 3 11.51 -22.96 -2.89
C LEU A 3 11.72 -23.47 -4.33
N ILE A 4 11.01 -24.54 -4.69
CA ILE A 4 11.07 -25.15 -6.03
C ILE A 4 9.72 -24.93 -6.70
N TYR A 5 9.76 -24.45 -7.95
CA TYR A 5 8.59 -24.19 -8.78
C TYR A 5 8.77 -24.91 -10.13
N TYR A 6 7.67 -25.41 -10.71
CA TYR A 6 7.70 -26.12 -11.99
C TYR A 6 7.66 -25.16 -13.20
N GLU A 7 7.12 -23.95 -13.02
CA GLU A 7 6.98 -22.94 -14.08
C GLU A 7 7.30 -21.53 -13.53
N PRO A 8 7.99 -20.68 -14.31
CA PRO A 8 8.24 -19.30 -13.91
C PRO A 8 6.96 -18.45 -13.98
N ILE A 9 6.72 -17.65 -12.95
CA ILE A 9 5.56 -16.74 -12.93
C ILE A 9 5.85 -15.51 -13.80
N PRO A 10 5.03 -15.21 -14.82
CA PRO A 10 5.18 -14.00 -15.61
C PRO A 10 4.98 -12.75 -14.74
N ARG A 11 5.85 -11.74 -14.90
CA ARG A 11 5.78 -10.50 -14.10
C ARG A 11 4.45 -9.76 -14.20
N LYS A 12 3.75 -9.87 -15.34
CA LYS A 12 2.48 -9.19 -15.60
C LYS A 12 1.23 -9.99 -15.26
N LEU A 13 1.38 -11.23 -14.77
CA LEU A 13 0.25 -12.13 -14.51
C LEU A 13 -0.79 -11.53 -13.56
N PHE A 14 -0.34 -10.73 -12.59
CA PHE A 14 -1.21 -10.15 -11.55
C PHE A 14 -1.69 -8.72 -11.85
N CYS A 15 -1.33 -8.14 -12.99
CA CYS A 15 -1.65 -6.75 -13.30
C CYS A 15 -3.13 -6.56 -13.58
N GLU A 16 -3.72 -7.50 -14.34
CA GLU A 16 -5.09 -7.47 -14.80
C GLU A 16 -5.89 -8.60 -14.14
N PRO A 17 -7.23 -8.46 -14.03
CA PRO A 17 -8.07 -9.53 -13.52
C PRO A 17 -8.03 -10.77 -14.44
N GLU A 18 -7.79 -11.95 -13.85
CA GLU A 18 -7.92 -13.25 -14.51
C GLU A 18 -8.77 -14.17 -13.62
N PRO A 19 -10.10 -14.21 -13.85
CA PRO A 19 -11.03 -14.95 -13.02
C PRO A 19 -10.74 -16.45 -12.93
N ARG A 20 -10.21 -17.06 -14.01
CA ARG A 20 -9.90 -18.50 -14.02
C ARG A 20 -8.83 -18.87 -13.00
N LEU A 21 -7.91 -17.95 -12.74
CA LEU A 21 -6.83 -18.10 -11.78
C LEU A 21 -7.14 -17.41 -10.45
N HIS A 22 -8.36 -16.87 -10.28
CA HIS A 22 -8.77 -16.07 -9.12
C HIS A 22 -7.86 -14.85 -8.87
N ILE A 23 -7.37 -14.25 -9.95
CA ILE A 23 -6.53 -13.05 -9.90
C ILE A 23 -7.43 -11.83 -10.08
N LEU A 24 -7.35 -10.87 -9.16
CA LEU A 24 -8.17 -9.65 -9.16
C LEU A 24 -7.55 -8.48 -9.92
N GLY A 25 -6.27 -8.54 -10.27
CA GLY A 25 -5.53 -7.40 -10.83
C GLY A 25 -5.01 -6.43 -9.75
N THR A 26 -4.36 -5.34 -10.19
CA THR A 26 -3.80 -4.31 -9.28
C THR A 26 -4.51 -2.96 -9.33
N HIS A 27 -5.64 -2.86 -10.04
CA HIS A 27 -6.44 -1.64 -10.07
C HIS A 27 -6.88 -1.20 -8.67
N ASN A 28 -6.90 0.12 -8.42
CA ASN A 28 -7.31 0.73 -7.16
C ASN A 28 -6.52 0.29 -5.92
N ARG A 29 -5.37 -0.38 -6.09
CA ARG A 29 -4.48 -0.71 -4.96
C ARG A 29 -3.69 0.52 -4.55
N VAL A 30 -3.54 0.71 -3.23
CA VAL A 30 -2.65 1.73 -2.68
C VAL A 30 -1.20 1.37 -3.01
N CYS A 31 -0.44 2.36 -3.50
CA CYS A 31 0.97 2.24 -3.82
C CYS A 31 1.77 3.38 -3.17
N ASN A 32 3.10 3.29 -3.19
CA ASN A 32 3.98 4.34 -2.69
C ASN A 32 5.04 4.74 -3.72
N SER A 33 4.87 5.90 -4.34
CA SER A 33 5.76 6.44 -5.37
C SER A 33 7.17 6.75 -4.89
N THR A 34 7.35 6.99 -3.59
CA THR A 34 8.65 7.29 -2.97
C THR A 34 9.41 6.05 -2.53
N SER A 35 8.77 4.87 -2.53
CA SER A 35 9.43 3.63 -2.14
C SER A 35 10.33 3.10 -3.24
N VAL A 36 11.51 2.59 -2.87
CA VAL A 36 12.44 1.92 -3.81
C VAL A 36 12.13 0.43 -3.94
N GLU A 37 11.28 -0.09 -3.06
CA GLU A 37 10.97 -1.51 -2.94
C GLU A 37 9.76 -1.92 -3.80
N LYS A 38 9.21 -3.12 -3.55
CA LYS A 38 8.14 -3.74 -4.35
C LYS A 38 6.81 -2.98 -4.30
N ASP A 39 6.66 -2.06 -3.36
CA ASP A 39 5.48 -1.20 -3.21
C ASP A 39 5.55 0.05 -4.12
N ASN A 40 6.61 0.18 -4.91
CA ASN A 40 6.75 1.27 -5.86
C ASN A 40 5.61 1.21 -6.88
N CYS A 41 4.92 2.34 -7.05
CA CYS A 41 3.80 2.47 -7.97
C CYS A 41 4.13 2.05 -9.41
N GLN A 42 5.38 2.21 -9.86
CA GLN A 42 5.82 1.78 -11.18
C GLN A 42 5.71 0.26 -11.37
N TYR A 43 6.05 -0.51 -10.34
CA TYR A 43 5.93 -1.97 -10.36
C TYR A 43 4.51 -2.43 -10.01
N LEU A 44 3.92 -1.90 -8.94
CA LEU A 44 2.60 -2.33 -8.46
C LEU A 44 1.49 -2.00 -9.46
N CYS A 45 1.55 -0.84 -10.11
CA CYS A 45 0.58 -0.42 -11.10
C CYS A 45 0.96 -0.84 -12.54
N CYS A 46 1.99 -1.68 -12.70
CA CYS A 46 2.40 -2.25 -13.98
C CYS A 46 2.65 -1.23 -15.11
N GLY A 47 3.07 -0.01 -14.73
CA GLY A 47 3.28 1.10 -15.66
C GLY A 47 2.02 1.85 -16.10
N ARG A 48 0.82 1.51 -15.60
CA ARG A 48 -0.44 2.23 -15.92
C ARG A 48 -0.51 3.64 -15.31
N GLY A 49 0.34 3.91 -14.32
CA GLY A 49 0.30 5.15 -13.52
C GLY A 49 -0.56 5.00 -12.27
N TYR A 50 -0.69 6.10 -11.53
CA TYR A 50 -1.40 6.15 -10.26
C TYR A 50 -2.03 7.54 -10.05
N LEU A 51 -3.12 7.59 -9.30
CA LEU A 51 -3.78 8.81 -8.85
C LEU A 51 -3.25 9.19 -7.47
N SER A 52 -3.10 10.48 -7.20
CA SER A 52 -2.70 11.00 -5.89
C SER A 52 -3.84 11.80 -5.27
N HIS A 53 -4.27 11.41 -4.08
CA HIS A 53 -5.32 12.07 -3.32
C HIS A 53 -4.79 12.51 -1.95
N HIS A 54 -5.19 13.71 -1.53
CA HIS A 54 -4.88 14.23 -0.20
C HIS A 54 -6.17 14.34 0.61
N TYR A 55 -6.11 13.92 1.87
CA TYR A 55 -7.23 14.07 2.81
C TYR A 55 -6.70 14.34 4.21
N TYR A 56 -7.53 15.01 5.01
CA TYR A 56 -7.23 15.20 6.42
C TYR A 56 -7.81 14.05 7.24
N THR A 57 -7.05 13.57 8.21
CA THR A 57 -7.49 12.56 9.18
C THR A 57 -7.11 13.00 10.58
N MET A 58 -7.89 12.59 11.58
CA MET A 58 -7.55 12.77 12.98
C MET A 58 -6.68 11.58 13.42
N GLU A 59 -5.46 11.85 13.87
CA GLU A 59 -4.56 10.83 14.39
C GLU A 59 -4.12 11.16 15.81
N SER A 60 -3.88 10.09 16.59
CA SER A 60 -3.26 10.21 17.90
C SER A 60 -1.81 10.68 17.77
N CYS A 61 -1.52 11.84 18.34
CA CYS A 61 -0.21 12.50 18.33
C CYS A 61 0.20 12.89 19.74
N HIS A 62 1.49 13.23 19.93
CA HIS A 62 2.05 13.67 21.22
C HIS A 62 1.66 12.77 22.41
N CYS A 63 1.69 11.46 22.18
CA CYS A 63 1.32 10.48 23.19
C CYS A 63 2.33 10.46 24.33
N ARG A 64 1.84 10.61 25.56
CA ARG A 64 2.64 10.40 26.77
C ARG A 64 2.23 9.12 27.46
N PHE A 65 3.22 8.34 27.87
CA PHE A 65 3.01 7.22 28.76
C PHE A 65 2.94 7.74 30.20
N ILE A 66 1.83 7.46 30.88
CA ILE A 66 1.66 7.76 32.31
C ILE A 66 1.90 6.46 33.06
N TRP A 67 2.98 6.44 33.83
CA TRP A 67 3.39 5.26 34.59
C TRP A 67 2.26 4.78 35.51
N CYS A 68 1.92 3.48 35.37
CA CYS A 68 0.80 2.76 35.95
C CYS A 68 -0.61 3.32 35.62
N CYS A 69 -1.28 2.94 34.53
CA CYS A 69 -0.89 2.16 33.33
C CYS A 69 -1.71 2.69 32.13
N ARG A 70 -1.51 3.94 31.69
CA ARG A 70 -2.26 4.49 30.55
C ARG A 70 -1.46 5.38 29.64
N VAL A 71 -1.83 5.38 28.37
CA VAL A 71 -1.32 6.30 27.36
C VAL A 71 -2.35 7.40 27.16
N GLU A 72 -1.93 8.66 27.27
CA GLU A 72 -2.75 9.81 26.91
C GLU A 72 -2.16 10.45 25.66
N CYS A 73 -2.98 10.59 24.61
CA CYS A 73 -2.60 11.23 23.34
C CYS A 73 -3.52 12.42 23.05
N GLN A 74 -3.02 13.36 22.26
CA GLN A 74 -3.82 14.41 21.65
C GLN A 74 -4.37 13.93 20.30
N GLN A 75 -5.46 14.52 19.83
CA GLN A 75 -5.99 14.28 18.48
C GLN A 75 -5.50 15.41 17.56
N CYS A 76 -4.62 15.09 16.62
CA CYS A 76 -4.08 16.03 15.65
C CYS A 76 -4.75 15.85 14.29
N LEU A 77 -5.04 16.96 13.61
CA LEU A 77 -5.43 16.94 12.21
C LEU A 77 -4.18 16.78 11.35
N VAL A 78 -4.07 15.66 10.63
CA VAL A 78 -2.92 15.32 9.79
C VAL A 78 -3.34 15.26 8.33
N LEU A 79 -2.63 15.98 7.46
CA LEU A 79 -2.78 15.83 6.02
C LEU A 79 -2.06 14.55 5.56
N LYS A 80 -2.81 13.60 5.02
CA LYS A 80 -2.28 12.38 4.42
C LYS A 80 -2.34 12.47 2.92
N LYS A 81 -1.33 11.88 2.27
CA LYS A 81 -1.28 11.62 0.84
C LYS A 81 -1.46 10.12 0.62
N VAL A 82 -2.41 9.74 -0.21
CA VAL A 82 -2.61 8.35 -0.65
C VAL A 82 -2.54 8.29 -2.17
N GLU A 83 -1.86 7.28 -2.67
CA GLU A 83 -1.66 7.05 -4.09
C GLU A 83 -2.28 5.71 -4.47
N THR A 84 -3.07 5.67 -5.55
CA THR A 84 -3.80 4.46 -5.97
C THR A 84 -3.58 4.16 -7.44
N CYS A 85 -3.34 2.89 -7.78
CA CYS A 85 -3.17 2.46 -9.16
C CYS A 85 -4.42 2.71 -10.01
N ILE A 86 -4.21 3.15 -11.25
CA ILE A 86 -5.25 3.25 -12.28
C ILE A 86 -5.66 1.85 -12.76
#